data_AF-A0A7W7D353-F1
#
_entry.id   AF-A0A7W7D353-F1
#
_cell.length_a   1.000
_cell.length_b   1.000
_cell.length_c   1.000
_cell.angle_alpha   90.00
_cell.angle_beta   90.00
_cell.angle_gamma   90.00
#
_symmetry.space_group_name_H-M   'P 1'
#
loop_
_entity.id
_entity.type
_entity.pdbx_description
1 polymer ?
#
loop_
_entity_poly.entity_id
_entity_poly.type
_entity_poly.pdbx_seq_one_letter_code
_entity_poly.pdbx_strand_id
1 'polypeptide(L)'
;MANLSWHAHAPVIDPDKRPEIDGSIPVYLGVLADGGRLRHAYRVGGKYVELPLIAGGSVDITSTETIENLPLLLLPAQARAQLNCSKAHFYRLIAAGELETVVIGQRGRGRRIPRASLLAYIERLRGQANTLTS
;
A
#
# COMPACT_ATOMS: atom_id res chain seq x y z
N MET A 1 -21.57 19.40 -24.61
CA MET A 1 -20.24 18.75 -24.61
C MET A 1 -19.20 19.85 -24.72
N ALA A 2 -18.53 20.19 -23.62
CA ALA A 2 -17.52 21.24 -23.58
C ALA A 2 -16.15 20.58 -23.44
N ASN A 3 -15.27 20.85 -24.41
CA ASN A 3 -13.90 20.35 -24.45
C ASN A 3 -13.03 21.31 -23.63
N LEU A 4 -12.54 20.87 -22.47
CA LEU A 4 -11.61 21.65 -21.65
C LEU A 4 -10.19 21.35 -22.10
N SER A 5 -9.67 22.18 -23.02
CA SER A 5 -8.25 22.21 -23.38
C SER A 5 -7.46 22.91 -22.27
N TRP A 6 -6.69 22.15 -21.50
CA TRP A 6 -5.75 22.70 -20.52
C TRP A 6 -4.49 23.15 -21.24
N HIS A 7 -4.34 24.46 -21.46
CA HIS A 7 -3.03 25.04 -21.75
C HIS A 7 -2.19 24.93 -20.47
N ALA A 8 -1.25 23.99 -20.46
CA ALA A 8 -0.29 23.86 -19.37
C ALA A 8 0.58 25.13 -19.31
N HIS A 9 0.20 26.08 -18.47
CA HIS A 9 1.15 27.00 -17.88
C HIS A 9 2.08 26.15 -17.02
N ALA A 10 3.25 25.79 -17.54
CA ALA A 10 4.31 25.22 -16.72
C ALA A 10 4.56 26.23 -15.58
N PRO A 11 4.35 25.87 -14.30
CA PRO A 11 4.69 26.77 -13.23
C PRO A 11 6.18 27.04 -13.32
N VAL A 12 6.58 28.32 -13.35
CA VAL A 12 7.96 28.72 -13.15
C VAL A 12 8.29 28.32 -11.72
N ILE A 13 8.95 27.17 -11.56
CA ILE A 13 9.41 26.69 -10.26
C ILE A 13 10.56 27.60 -9.86
N ASP A 14 10.30 28.49 -8.90
CA ASP A 14 11.32 29.24 -8.19
C ASP A 14 12.30 28.23 -7.57
N PRO A 15 13.58 28.22 -7.99
CA PRO A 15 14.54 27.20 -7.55
C PRO A 15 14.80 27.25 -6.04
N ASP A 16 14.46 28.36 -5.36
CA ASP A 16 14.63 28.52 -3.92
C ASP A 16 13.38 28.12 -3.11
N LYS A 17 12.22 27.94 -3.75
CA LYS A 17 11.02 27.38 -3.11
C LYS A 17 10.95 25.88 -3.34
N ARG A 18 11.28 25.09 -2.32
CA ARG A 18 10.90 23.67 -2.29
C ARG A 18 9.37 23.59 -2.26
N PRO A 19 8.70 23.01 -3.28
CA PRO A 19 7.28 22.77 -3.18
C PRO A 19 7.04 21.80 -2.03
N GLU A 20 6.00 22.07 -1.24
CA GLU A 20 5.49 21.11 -0.26
C GLU A 20 4.84 19.98 -1.06
N ILE A 21 5.59 18.89 -1.27
CA ILE A 21 5.18 17.79 -2.14
C ILE A 21 4.16 16.95 -1.36
N ASP A 22 2.88 17.15 -1.66
CA ASP A 22 1.87 16.10 -1.44
C ASP A 22 2.38 14.83 -2.12
N GLY A 23 2.52 13.75 -1.35
CA GLY A 23 3.08 12.46 -1.79
C GLY A 23 2.33 11.82 -2.97
N SER A 24 1.20 12.40 -3.36
CA SER A 24 0.36 12.03 -4.48
C SER A 24 0.89 12.48 -5.85
N ILE A 25 1.80 13.47 -5.92
CA ILE A 25 2.27 14.02 -7.20
C ILE A 25 3.58 13.32 -7.64
N PRO A 26 3.62 12.67 -8.82
CA PRO A 26 4.83 12.07 -9.34
C PRO A 26 5.86 13.15 -9.72
N VAL A 27 7.06 13.05 -9.14
CA VAL A 27 8.20 13.90 -9.48
C VAL A 27 9.08 13.17 -10.49
N TYR A 28 9.22 13.73 -11.69
CA TYR A 28 10.12 13.18 -12.70
C TYR A 28 11.58 13.36 -12.25
N LEU A 29 12.35 12.27 -12.28
CA LEU A 29 13.74 12.24 -11.84
C LEU A 29 14.75 12.19 -13.00
N GLY A 30 14.31 11.77 -14.18
CA GLY A 30 15.17 11.69 -15.38
C GLY A 30 15.02 10.39 -16.14
N VAL A 31 15.97 10.14 -17.04
CA VAL A 31 16.05 8.92 -17.83
C VAL A 31 17.19 8.05 -17.31
N LEU A 32 16.91 6.77 -17.08
CA LEU A 32 17.88 5.74 -16.73
C LEU A 32 18.14 4.84 -17.94
N ALA A 33 19.38 4.37 -18.08
CA ALA A 33 19.75 3.36 -19.04
C ALA A 33 20.18 2.09 -18.29
N ASP A 34 19.51 0.98 -18.55
CA ASP A 34 19.84 -0.34 -18.01
C ASP A 34 19.74 -1.39 -19.11
N GLY A 35 20.83 -2.14 -19.33
CA GLY A 35 20.87 -3.22 -20.32
C GLY A 35 20.48 -2.82 -21.75
N GLY A 36 20.76 -1.57 -22.18
CA GLY A 36 20.39 -1.05 -23.50
C GLY A 36 18.92 -0.61 -23.64
N ARG A 37 18.16 -0.58 -22.54
CA ARG A 37 16.79 -0.05 -22.50
C ARG A 37 16.77 1.27 -21.75
N LEU A 38 16.10 2.26 -22.33
CA LEU A 38 15.86 3.55 -21.68
C LEU A 38 14.56 3.49 -20.86
N ARG A 39 14.57 4.12 -19.69
CA ARG A 39 13.44 4.17 -18.76
C ARG A 39 13.27 5.57 -18.19
N HIS A 40 12.04 6.05 -18.06
CA HIS A 40 11.74 7.22 -17.25
C HIS A 40 11.70 6.83 -15.77
N ALA A 41 12.36 7.62 -14.92
CA ALA A 41 12.33 7.46 -13.48
C ALA A 41 11.47 8.54 -12.82
N TYR A 42 10.66 8.13 -11.85
CA TYR A 42 9.77 9.00 -11.07
C TYR A 42 9.88 8.70 -9.58
N ARG A 43 9.58 9.71 -8.74
CA ARG A 43 9.36 9.55 -7.31
C ARG A 43 7.91 9.86 -6.96
N VAL A 44 7.22 8.91 -6.32
CA VAL A 44 5.83 9.07 -5.86
C VAL A 44 5.74 8.65 -4.40
N GLY A 45 5.30 9.52 -3.50
CA GLY A 45 5.15 9.19 -2.08
C GLY A 45 6.40 8.61 -1.40
N GLY A 46 7.60 9.01 -1.86
CA GLY A 46 8.89 8.46 -1.39
C GLY A 46 9.32 7.13 -2.02
N LYS A 47 8.52 6.54 -2.91
CA LYS A 47 8.85 5.33 -3.67
C LYS A 47 9.37 5.68 -5.07
N TYR A 48 10.28 4.87 -5.59
CA TYR A 48 10.82 5.00 -6.95
C TYR A 48 10.00 4.14 -7.91
N VAL A 49 9.65 4.71 -9.06
CA VAL A 49 8.93 4.05 -10.14
C VAL A 49 9.70 4.24 -11.45
N GLU A 50 9.88 3.17 -12.21
CA GLU A 50 10.48 3.19 -13.54
C GLU A 50 9.47 2.77 -14.59
N LEU A 51 9.40 3.51 -15.70
CA LEU A 51 8.53 3.21 -16.83
C LEU A 51 9.38 3.11 -18.10
N PRO A 52 9.07 2.18 -19.03
CA PRO A 52 9.81 2.08 -20.29
C PRO A 52 9.71 3.37 -21.10
N LEU A 53 10.83 3.83 -21.66
CA LEU A 53 10.84 4.94 -22.61
C LEU A 53 10.37 4.42 -23.98
N ILE A 54 9.18 4.84 -24.41
CA ILE A 54 8.68 4.54 -25.76
C ILE A 54 9.04 5.72 -26.66
N ALA A 55 9.82 5.48 -27.72
CA ALA A 55 10.28 6.53 -28.63
C ALA A 55 9.09 7.31 -29.22
N GLY A 56 9.03 8.61 -28.95
CA GLY A 56 7.98 9.52 -29.45
C GLY A 56 6.65 9.48 -28.70
N GLY A 57 6.54 8.75 -27.59
CA GLY A 57 5.31 8.67 -26.80
C GLY A 57 5.31 9.57 -25.55
N SER A 58 4.15 10.12 -25.20
CA SER A 58 3.89 10.60 -23.83
C SER A 58 3.35 9.44 -22.99
N VAL A 59 3.74 9.39 -21.71
CA VAL A 59 3.17 8.44 -20.74
C VAL A 59 2.33 9.24 -19.76
N ASP A 60 1.01 9.13 -19.87
CA ASP A 60 0.09 9.74 -18.93
C ASP A 60 -0.07 8.82 -17.71
N ILE A 61 0.50 9.24 -16.58
CA ILE A 61 0.32 8.57 -15.29
C ILE A 61 -0.93 9.16 -14.63
N THR A 62 -2.08 8.53 -14.82
CA THR A 62 -3.36 9.01 -14.24
C THR A 62 -3.55 8.57 -12.78
N SER A 63 -2.94 7.44 -12.39
CA SER A 63 -2.97 6.94 -11.01
C SER A 63 -1.80 5.97 -10.79
N THR A 64 -1.22 5.99 -9.58
CA THR A 64 -0.27 4.98 -9.13
C THR A 64 -0.84 4.27 -7.92
N GLU A 65 -1.38 3.07 -8.12
CA GLU A 65 -1.76 2.21 -7.01
C GLU A 65 -0.53 1.45 -6.54
N THR A 66 -0.08 1.75 -5.31
CA THR A 66 0.87 0.86 -4.66
C THR A 66 0.11 -0.39 -4.22
N ILE A 67 0.22 -1.46 -5.01
CA ILE A 67 -0.17 -2.79 -4.55
C ILE A 67 0.90 -3.24 -3.57
N GLU A 68 0.72 -2.91 -2.30
CA GLU A 68 1.56 -3.51 -1.26
C GLU A 68 1.29 -5.02 -1.28
N ASN A 69 2.29 -5.79 -1.73
CA ASN A 69 2.29 -7.25 -1.68
C ASN A 69 2.36 -7.68 -0.22
N LEU A 70 1.23 -7.52 0.46
CA LEU A 70 1.12 -7.82 1.87
C LEU A 70 1.01 -9.34 2.05
N PRO A 71 1.68 -9.90 3.06
CA PRO A 71 1.68 -11.34 3.29
C PRO A 71 0.27 -11.85 3.56
N LEU A 72 -0.12 -12.92 2.85
CA LEU A 72 -1.40 -13.61 3.04
C LEU A 72 -1.47 -14.32 4.40
N LEU A 73 -0.32 -14.77 4.90
CA LEU A 73 -0.19 -15.53 6.15
C LEU A 73 0.76 -14.79 7.09
N LEU A 74 0.20 -14.31 8.19
CA LEU A 74 0.91 -13.49 9.18
C LEU A 74 1.48 -14.36 10.30
N LEU A 75 2.63 -13.96 10.83
CA LEU A 75 3.09 -14.46 12.13
C LEU A 75 2.13 -13.96 13.23
N PRO A 76 1.94 -14.73 14.32
CA PRO A 76 1.16 -14.28 15.47
C PRO A 76 1.61 -12.90 16.00
N ALA A 77 2.91 -12.63 16.01
CA ALA A 77 3.45 -11.34 16.42
C ALA A 77 3.05 -10.19 15.48
N GLN A 78 3.01 -10.44 14.16
CA GLN A 78 2.61 -9.44 13.16
C GLN A 78 1.11 -9.14 13.24
N ALA A 79 0.27 -10.18 13.29
CA ALA A 79 -1.18 -10.01 13.42
C ALA A 79 -1.56 -9.27 14.71
N ARG A 80 -0.90 -9.59 15.83
CA ARG A 80 -1.07 -8.86 17.10
C ARG A 80 -0.70 -7.38 16.98
N ALA A 81 0.42 -7.09 16.32
CA ALA A 81 0.86 -5.71 16.10
C ALA A 81 -0.18 -4.94 15.27
N GLN A 82 -0.77 -5.55 14.25
CA GLN A 82 -1.83 -4.94 13.45
C GLN A 82 -3.11 -4.67 14.25
N LEU A 83 -3.49 -5.55 15.17
CA LEU A 83 -4.64 -5.31 16.07
C LEU A 83 -4.33 -4.36 17.24
N ASN A 84 -3.06 -3.96 17.40
CA ASN A 84 -2.58 -3.15 18.51
C ASN A 84 -3.10 -3.60 19.89
N CYS A 85 -3.00 -4.91 20.18
CA CYS A 85 -3.50 -5.48 21.43
C CYS A 85 -2.42 -6.23 22.24
N SER A 86 -2.74 -6.50 23.50
CA SER A 86 -1.87 -7.25 24.40
C SER A 86 -1.71 -8.70 23.95
N LYS A 87 -0.57 -9.32 24.28
CA LYS A 87 -0.29 -10.72 23.96
C LYS A 87 -1.35 -11.65 24.56
N ALA A 88 -1.72 -11.44 25.82
CA ALA A 88 -2.72 -12.24 26.51
C ALA A 88 -4.09 -12.17 25.81
N HIS A 89 -4.52 -10.96 25.43
CA HIS A 89 -5.77 -10.79 24.71
C HIS A 89 -5.75 -11.47 23.34
N PHE A 90 -4.66 -11.31 22.58
CA PHE A 90 -4.52 -11.92 21.27
C PHE A 90 -4.61 -13.46 21.30
N TYR A 91 -3.92 -14.11 22.25
CA TYR A 91 -4.01 -15.57 22.39
C TYR A 91 -5.37 -16.03 22.90
N ARG A 92 -6.08 -15.20 23.68
CA ARG A 92 -7.47 -15.48 24.05
C ARG A 92 -8.39 -15.48 22.84
N LEU A 93 -8.22 -14.56 21.89
CA LEU A 93 -8.99 -14.55 20.63
C LEU A 93 -8.76 -15.83 19.82
N ILE A 94 -7.50 -16.28 19.73
CA ILE A 94 -7.19 -17.55 19.07
C ILE A 94 -7.85 -18.74 19.79
N ALA A 95 -7.74 -18.79 21.12
CA ALA A 95 -8.31 -19.88 21.92
C ALA A 95 -9.86 -19.90 21.85
N ALA A 96 -10.48 -18.74 21.73
CA ALA A 96 -11.92 -18.59 21.53
C ALA A 96 -12.38 -18.89 20.10
N GLY A 97 -11.46 -19.14 19.16
CA GLY A 97 -11.78 -19.36 17.75
C GLY A 97 -12.17 -18.08 16.98
N GLU A 98 -12.03 -16.91 17.60
CA GLU A 98 -12.34 -15.61 16.96
C GLU A 98 -11.37 -15.29 15.83
N LEU A 99 -10.12 -15.78 15.96
CA LEU A 99 -9.09 -15.71 14.93
C LEU A 99 -8.71 -17.12 14.49
N GLU A 100 -8.88 -17.38 13.20
CA GLU A 100 -8.46 -18.63 12.57
C GLU A 100 -6.93 -18.72 12.58
N THR A 101 -6.42 -19.95 12.73
CA THR A 101 -4.99 -20.20 12.63
C THR A 101 -4.72 -21.41 11.74
N VAL A 102 -3.72 -21.28 10.88
CA VAL A 102 -3.24 -22.35 10.01
C VAL A 102 -1.86 -22.78 10.48
N VAL A 103 -1.57 -24.07 10.49
CA VAL A 103 -0.24 -24.60 10.83
C VAL A 103 0.47 -25.02 9.56
N ILE A 104 1.64 -24.44 9.29
CA ILE A 104 2.47 -24.78 8.13
C ILE A 104 3.69 -25.58 8.59
N GLY A 105 3.88 -26.80 8.09
CA GLY A 105 5.02 -27.67 8.38
C GLY A 105 4.77 -28.73 9.48
N GLN A 106 5.69 -29.70 9.59
CA GLN A 106 5.43 -31.00 10.24
C GLN A 106 5.47 -31.06 11.78
N ARG A 107 5.66 -29.96 12.51
CA ARG A 107 5.77 -30.01 14.00
C ARG A 107 5.19 -28.79 14.73
N GLY A 108 4.04 -28.26 14.33
CA GLY A 108 3.25 -27.29 15.13
C GLY A 108 3.87 -25.90 15.36
N ARG A 109 5.15 -25.68 15.02
CA ARG A 109 5.87 -24.41 15.17
C ARG A 109 5.59 -23.39 14.06
N GLY A 110 4.80 -23.77 13.07
CA GLY A 110 4.45 -22.93 11.92
C GLY A 110 3.06 -22.31 11.99
N ARG A 111 2.54 -21.97 13.18
CA ARG A 111 1.26 -21.29 13.28
C ARG A 111 1.33 -19.95 12.53
N ARG A 112 0.34 -19.72 11.67
CA ARG A 112 0.11 -18.51 10.90
C ARG A 112 -1.33 -18.09 11.04
N ILE A 113 -1.56 -16.79 10.91
CA ILE A 113 -2.89 -16.19 10.93
C ILE A 113 -3.20 -15.78 9.49
N PRO A 114 -4.25 -16.32 8.87
CA PRO A 114 -4.72 -15.81 7.58
C PRO A 114 -5.08 -14.34 7.70
N ARG A 115 -4.57 -13.52 6.77
CA ARG A 115 -4.89 -12.10 6.71
C ARG A 115 -6.40 -11.88 6.58
N ALA A 116 -7.08 -12.72 5.80
CA ALA A 116 -8.53 -12.68 5.65
C ALA A 116 -9.28 -12.85 6.99
N SER A 117 -8.80 -13.74 7.86
CA SER A 117 -9.39 -13.94 9.19
C SER A 117 -9.24 -12.69 10.06
N LEU A 118 -8.08 -12.03 9.99
CA LEU A 118 -7.83 -10.78 10.71
C LEU A 118 -8.77 -9.65 10.25
N LEU A 119 -8.95 -9.51 8.93
CA LEU A 119 -9.85 -8.53 8.34
C LEU A 119 -11.30 -8.82 8.72
N ALA A 120 -11.73 -10.08 8.67
CA ALA A 120 -13.07 -10.48 9.08
C ALA A 120 -13.36 -10.13 10.55
N TYR A 121 -12.38 -10.34 11.44
CA TYR A 121 -12.51 -9.94 12.84
C TYR A 121 -12.68 -8.42 13.00
N ILE A 122 -11.91 -7.61 12.27
CA ILE A 122 -12.02 -6.15 12.27
C ILE A 122 -13.40 -5.70 11.78
N GLU A 123 -13.91 -6.30 10.72
CA GLU A 123 -15.25 -5.97 10.19
C GLU A 123 -16.37 -6.31 11.19
N ARG A 124 -16.25 -7.42 11.93
CA ARG A 124 -17.18 -7.72 13.03
C ARG A 124 -17.15 -6.65 14.12
N LEU A 125 -15.97 -6.19 14.53
CA LEU A 125 -15.84 -5.12 15.52
C LEU A 125 -16.47 -3.81 15.05
N ARG A 126 -16.30 -3.46 13.77
CA ARG A 126 -16.93 -2.28 13.17
C ARG A 126 -18.45 -2.38 13.17
N GLY A 127 -19.00 -3.53 12.81
CA GLY A 127 -20.45 -3.77 12.86
C GLY A 127 -21.01 -3.63 14.27
N GLN A 128 -20.33 -4.19 15.28
CA GLN A 128 -20.74 -4.06 16.68
C GLN A 128 -20.69 -2.61 17.16
N ALA A 129 -19.64 -1.86 16.83
CA ALA A 129 -19.52 -0.45 17.21
C ALA A 129 -20.65 0.41 16.62
N ASN A 130 -21.01 0.19 15.36
CA ASN A 130 -22.12 0.92 14.72
C ASN A 130 -23.48 0.59 15.37
N THR A 131 -23.67 -0.64 15.84
CA THR A 131 -24.91 -1.05 16.52
C THR A 131 -25.02 -0.46 17.93
N LEU A 132 -23.90 -0.18 18.59
CA LEU A 132 -23.86 0.44 19.93
C LEU A 132 -24.04 1.97 19.91
N THR A 133 -23.93 2.59 18.73
CA THR A 133 -24.00 4.05 18.55
C THR A 133 -25.30 4.50 17.86
N SER A 134 -26.16 3.55 17.47
CA SER A 134 -27.51 3.79 16.90
C SER A 134 -28.58 3.56 17.96
#